data_AF-A0A966QAN8-F1
#
_entry.id   AF-A0A966QAN8-F1
#
_cell.length_a   1.000
_cell.length_b   1.000
_cell.length_c   1.000
_cell.angle_alpha   90.00
_cell.angle_beta   90.00
_cell.angle_gamma   90.00
#
_symmetry.space_group_name_H-M   'P 1'
#
loop_
_entity.id
_entity.type
_entity.pdbx_description
1 polymer ?
#
loop_
_entity_poly.entity_id
_entity_poly.type
_entity_poly.pdbx_seq_one_letter_code
_entity_poly.pdbx_strand_id
1 'polypeptide(L)'
;MSAPSRSILTSDQLDELQGFLKDWLRHTGRTQADLRRALQASSIRMPVLLEVLQRTYSRSGLDGLAQQLCGIEDLWQQEDGWSVGGETAAGLAPIRAGLDESLGQLDLLLEEIRMEQGS
;
A
#
# COMPACT_ATOMS: atom_id res chain seq x y z
N MET A 1 -11.82 38.13 0.21
CA MET A 1 -11.30 36.76 0.15
C MET A 1 -12.16 35.91 1.08
N SER A 2 -13.11 35.14 0.55
CA SER A 2 -13.90 34.23 1.38
C SER A 2 -12.98 33.10 1.86
N ALA A 3 -12.95 32.86 3.17
CA ALA A 3 -12.26 31.70 3.71
C ALA A 3 -12.86 30.42 3.12
N PRO A 4 -12.04 29.40 2.77
CA PRO A 4 -12.59 28.13 2.33
C PRO A 4 -13.36 27.50 3.49
N SER A 5 -14.66 27.28 3.31
CA SER A 5 -15.47 26.50 4.24
C SER A 5 -14.88 25.09 4.30
N ARG A 6 -14.32 24.71 5.46
CA ARG A 6 -13.86 23.33 5.68
C ARG A 6 -15.07 22.42 5.74
N SER A 7 -15.29 21.66 4.68
CA SER A 7 -16.30 20.60 4.67
C SER A 7 -15.80 19.42 5.50
N ILE A 8 -16.67 18.82 6.30
CA ILE A 8 -16.36 17.61 7.07
C ILE A 8 -17.41 16.55 6.74
N LEU A 9 -16.95 15.31 6.54
CA LEU A 9 -17.85 14.19 6.33
C LEU A 9 -18.65 13.94 7.60
N THR A 10 -19.95 13.71 7.45
CA THR A 10 -20.84 13.29 8.55
C THR A 10 -20.58 11.83 8.93
N SER A 11 -21.14 11.38 10.05
CA SER A 11 -21.01 9.98 10.48
C SER A 11 -21.57 9.01 9.42
N ASP A 12 -22.76 9.28 8.88
CA ASP A 12 -23.35 8.49 7.79
C ASP A 12 -22.42 8.40 6.58
N GLN A 13 -21.87 9.54 6.14
CA GLN A 13 -20.96 9.57 4.99
C GLN A 13 -19.66 8.82 5.25
N LEU A 14 -19.18 8.77 6.49
CA LEU A 14 -18.01 7.98 6.87
C LEU A 14 -18.32 6.48 6.85
N ASP A 15 -19.50 6.07 7.29
CA ASP A 15 -19.96 4.67 7.20
C ASP A 15 -20.16 4.24 5.74
N GLU A 16 -20.76 5.10 4.91
CA GLU A 16 -20.87 4.88 3.46
C GLU A 16 -19.50 4.77 2.79
N LEU A 17 -18.57 5.69 3.10
CA LEU A 17 -17.20 5.64 2.60
C LEU A 17 -16.49 4.36 3.06
N GLN A 18 -16.68 3.94 4.30
CA GLN A 18 -16.13 2.69 4.81
C GLN A 18 -16.65 1.48 4.02
N GLY A 19 -17.95 1.42 3.76
CA GLY A 19 -18.57 0.39 2.93
C GLY A 19 -17.97 0.36 1.53
N PHE A 20 -17.93 1.53 0.88
CA PHE A 20 -17.31 1.71 -0.43
C PHE A 20 -15.87 1.21 -0.46
N LEU A 21 -15.02 1.62 0.50
CA LEU A 21 -13.61 1.20 0.54
C LEU A 21 -13.47 -0.32 0.68
N LYS A 22 -14.32 -0.95 1.49
CA LYS A 22 -14.30 -2.41 1.66
C LYS A 22 -14.64 -3.12 0.34
N ASP A 23 -15.67 -2.66 -0.35
CA ASP A 23 -16.07 -3.26 -1.62
C ASP A 23 -15.10 -2.97 -2.76
N TRP A 24 -14.51 -1.77 -2.78
CA TRP A 24 -13.46 -1.40 -3.72
C TRP A 24 -12.22 -2.27 -3.53
N LEU A 25 -11.72 -2.41 -2.29
CA LEU A 25 -10.58 -3.28 -1.98
C LEU A 25 -10.83 -4.73 -2.38
N ARG A 26 -12.05 -5.25 -2.15
CA ARG A 26 -12.43 -6.60 -2.58
C ARG A 26 -12.42 -6.73 -4.10
N HIS A 27 -12.96 -5.75 -4.83
CA HIS A 27 -12.99 -5.77 -6.30
C HIS A 27 -11.60 -5.68 -6.92
N THR A 28 -10.71 -4.86 -6.35
CA THR A 28 -9.34 -4.70 -6.85
C THR A 28 -8.39 -5.78 -6.36
N GLY A 29 -8.86 -6.75 -5.56
CA GLY A 29 -8.00 -7.79 -4.97
C GLY A 29 -6.95 -7.26 -3.98
N ARG A 30 -7.21 -6.10 -3.35
CA ARG A 30 -6.29 -5.41 -2.45
C ARG A 30 -6.70 -5.55 -0.99
N THR A 31 -5.77 -5.31 -0.08
CA THR A 31 -5.99 -5.37 1.38
C THR A 31 -5.97 -3.98 2.02
N GLN A 32 -6.44 -3.87 3.27
CA GLN A 32 -6.27 -2.64 4.06
C GLN A 32 -4.80 -2.26 4.27
N ALA A 33 -3.89 -3.24 4.28
CA ALA A 33 -2.46 -2.96 4.37
C ALA A 33 -1.93 -2.26 3.11
N ASP A 34 -2.47 -2.59 1.95
CA ASP A 34 -2.13 -1.95 0.67
C ASP A 34 -2.69 -0.53 0.62
N LEU A 35 -3.95 -0.35 1.04
CA LEU A 35 -4.53 0.98 1.19
C LEU A 35 -3.74 1.84 2.18
N ARG A 36 -3.31 1.28 3.31
CA ARG A 36 -2.45 1.98 4.27
C ARG A 36 -1.15 2.45 3.59
N ARG A 37 -0.50 1.59 2.82
CA ARG A 37 0.76 1.93 2.12
C ARG A 37 0.53 3.05 1.11
N ALA A 38 -0.50 2.95 0.28
CA ALA A 38 -0.83 3.95 -0.72
C ALA A 38 -1.23 5.30 -0.10
N LEU A 39 -1.96 5.29 1.02
CA LEU A 39 -2.31 6.48 1.79
C LEU A 39 -1.18 7.01 2.67
N GLN A 40 -0.05 6.28 2.79
CA GLN A 40 1.02 6.54 3.75
C GLN A 40 0.50 6.69 5.20
N ALA A 41 -0.53 5.92 5.55
CA ALA A 41 -1.16 5.99 6.86
C ALA A 41 -0.32 5.27 7.95
N SER A 42 -0.42 5.77 9.18
CA SER A 42 0.31 5.23 10.33
C SER A 42 -0.23 3.87 10.82
N SER A 43 -1.46 3.49 10.45
CA SER A 43 -2.11 2.26 10.89
C SER A 43 -3.02 1.68 9.81
N ILE A 44 -3.10 0.34 9.77
CA ILE A 44 -4.04 -0.39 8.89
C ILE A 44 -5.50 -0.31 9.38
N ARG A 45 -5.74 0.17 10.60
CA ARG A 45 -7.08 0.22 11.18
C ARG A 45 -7.97 1.18 10.38
N MET A 46 -9.16 0.72 10.00
CA MET A 46 -10.09 1.48 9.16
C MET A 46 -10.37 2.91 9.66
N PRO A 47 -10.57 3.18 10.98
CA PRO A 47 -10.75 4.55 11.46
C PRO A 47 -9.60 5.49 11.07
N VAL A 48 -8.36 5.01 11.11
CA VAL A 48 -7.18 5.81 10.75
C VAL A 48 -7.12 6.08 9.25
N LEU A 49 -7.53 5.10 8.43
CA LEU A 49 -7.61 5.29 6.98
C LEU A 49 -8.69 6.32 6.62
N LEU A 50 -9.85 6.25 7.27
CA LEU A 50 -10.94 7.21 7.11
C LEU A 50 -10.53 8.62 7.57
N GLU A 51 -9.79 8.76 8.66
CA GLU A 51 -9.25 10.04 9.12
C GLU A 51 -8.29 10.69 8.11
N VAL A 52 -7.50 9.91 7.38
CA VAL A 52 -6.65 10.41 6.30
C VAL A 52 -7.50 10.95 5.16
N LEU A 53 -8.51 10.20 4.73
CA LEU A 53 -9.41 10.59 3.65
C LEU A 53 -10.29 11.80 4.02
N GLN A 54 -10.76 11.88 5.27
CA GLN A 54 -11.50 13.02 5.79
C GLN A 54 -10.63 14.29 5.79
N ARG A 55 -9.34 14.19 6.11
CA ARG A 55 -8.40 15.32 6.00
C ARG A 55 -8.25 15.80 4.56
N THR A 56 -8.21 14.89 3.59
CA THR A 56 -8.20 15.26 2.16
C THR A 56 -9.49 15.96 1.77
N TYR A 57 -10.64 15.39 2.15
CA TYR A 57 -11.95 15.99 1.90
C TYR A 57 -12.07 17.39 2.52
N SER A 58 -11.62 17.58 3.76
CA SER A 58 -11.67 18.90 4.41
C SER A 58 -10.76 19.95 3.78
N ARG A 59 -9.71 19.53 3.05
CA ARG A 59 -8.79 20.44 2.36
C ARG A 59 -9.24 20.76 0.93
N SER A 60 -9.78 19.77 0.22
CA SER A 60 -9.94 19.82 -1.24
C SER A 60 -11.35 19.42 -1.71
N GLY A 61 -12.26 19.17 -0.78
CA GLY A 61 -13.62 18.72 -1.05
C GLY A 61 -13.67 17.31 -1.64
N LEU A 62 -14.82 17.01 -2.27
CA LEU A 62 -15.07 15.72 -2.90
C LEU A 62 -14.14 15.45 -4.08
N ASP A 63 -13.81 16.50 -4.85
CA ASP A 63 -12.91 16.40 -6.01
C ASP A 63 -11.53 15.88 -5.62
N GLY A 64 -10.92 16.46 -4.58
CA GLY A 64 -9.63 15.98 -4.10
C GLY A 64 -9.68 14.59 -3.46
N LEU A 65 -10.81 14.21 -2.84
CA LEU A 65 -11.00 12.84 -2.36
C LEU A 65 -11.04 11.85 -3.53
N ALA A 66 -11.81 12.16 -4.56
CA ALA A 66 -11.91 11.35 -5.77
C ALA A 66 -10.55 11.23 -6.47
N GLN A 67 -9.84 12.35 -6.64
CA GLN A 67 -8.52 12.36 -7.27
C GLN A 67 -7.49 11.55 -6.49
N GLN A 68 -7.52 11.58 -5.15
CA GLN A 68 -6.65 10.73 -4.34
C GLN A 68 -6.95 9.23 -4.56
N LEU A 69 -8.22 8.83 -4.56
CA LEU A 69 -8.61 7.44 -4.76
C LEU A 69 -8.27 6.96 -6.19
N CYS A 70 -8.53 7.78 -7.21
CA CYS A 70 -8.14 7.48 -8.59
C CYS A 70 -6.62 7.37 -8.75
N GLY A 71 -5.84 8.22 -8.08
CA GLY A 71 -4.38 8.12 -8.12
C GLY A 71 -3.85 6.85 -7.44
N ILE A 72 -4.51 6.38 -6.39
CA ILE A 72 -4.19 5.08 -5.77
C ILE A 72 -4.55 3.93 -6.70
N GLU A 73 -5.70 4.02 -7.38
CA GLU A 73 -6.09 3.01 -8.37
C GLU A 73 -5.07 2.93 -9.51
N ASP A 74 -4.69 4.06 -10.08
CA ASP A 74 -3.67 4.15 -11.14
C ASP A 74 -2.32 3.57 -10.69
N LEU A 75 -1.90 3.84 -9.45
CA LEU A 75 -0.69 3.24 -8.87
C LEU A 75 -0.78 1.72 -8.86
N TRP A 76 -1.89 1.17 -8.37
CA TRP A 76 -2.09 -0.29 -8.31
C TRP A 76 -2.14 -0.92 -9.71
N GLN A 77 -2.83 -0.28 -10.67
CA GLN A 77 -2.88 -0.75 -12.05
C GLN A 77 -1.49 -0.76 -12.70
N GLN A 78 -0.61 0.18 -12.36
CA GLN A 78 0.78 0.18 -12.83
C GLN A 78 1.60 -0.94 -12.19
N GLU A 79 1.42 -1.22 -10.89
CA GLU A 79 2.07 -2.36 -10.20
C GLU A 79 1.62 -3.72 -10.78
N ASP A 80 0.33 -3.85 -11.10
CA ASP A 80 -0.24 -5.05 -11.73
C ASP A 80 0.15 -5.15 -13.22
N GLY A 81 0.19 -4.02 -13.93
CA GLY A 81 0.57 -3.93 -15.35
C GLY A 81 2.05 -4.25 -15.58
N TRP A 82 2.93 -3.81 -14.67
CA TRP A 82 4.34 -4.23 -14.65
C TRP A 82 4.50 -5.74 -14.42
N SER A 83 3.51 -6.38 -13.80
CA SER A 83 3.53 -7.81 -13.51
C SER A 83 3.01 -8.69 -14.67
N VAL A 84 2.35 -8.12 -15.69
CA VAL A 84 1.62 -8.90 -16.73
C VAL A 84 2.10 -8.65 -18.18
N GLY A 85 2.97 -7.66 -18.43
CA GLY A 85 3.40 -7.28 -19.78
C GLY A 85 4.87 -7.54 -20.13
N GLY A 86 5.29 -8.81 -20.17
CA GLY A 86 6.43 -9.37 -20.93
C GLY A 86 7.80 -8.67 -20.92
N GLU A 87 8.82 -9.41 -20.46
CA GLU A 87 10.28 -9.14 -20.47
C GLU A 87 10.84 -8.46 -19.18
N THR A 88 11.07 -9.19 -18.09
CA THR A 88 12.31 -9.95 -17.95
C THR A 88 12.24 -10.90 -16.73
N ALA A 89 11.85 -12.15 -16.97
CA ALA A 89 12.33 -13.25 -16.15
C ALA A 89 13.89 -13.31 -16.12
N ALA A 90 14.58 -12.62 -17.04
CA ALA A 90 16.03 -12.42 -17.05
C ALA A 90 16.55 -11.29 -16.12
N GLY A 91 15.69 -10.45 -15.54
CA GLY A 91 16.06 -9.30 -14.68
C GLY A 91 15.77 -9.53 -13.20
N LEU A 92 14.75 -10.35 -12.91
CA LEU A 92 14.54 -10.93 -11.58
C LEU A 92 15.26 -12.27 -11.40
N ALA A 93 15.71 -12.96 -12.46
CA ALA A 93 16.63 -14.09 -12.32
C ALA A 93 17.94 -13.70 -11.62
N PRO A 94 18.66 -12.62 -11.96
CA PRO A 94 19.86 -12.22 -11.24
C PRO A 94 19.57 -11.66 -9.85
N ILE A 95 18.38 -11.08 -9.61
CA ILE A 95 17.99 -10.62 -8.26
C ILE A 95 17.59 -11.82 -7.38
N ARG A 96 16.81 -12.79 -7.89
CA ARG A 96 16.46 -14.03 -7.17
C ARG A 96 17.67 -14.95 -7.02
N ALA A 97 18.53 -15.08 -8.04
CA ALA A 97 19.79 -15.80 -7.94
C ALA A 97 20.73 -15.11 -6.95
N GLY A 98 20.89 -13.79 -7.02
CA GLY A 98 21.70 -13.03 -6.06
C GLY A 98 21.14 -13.07 -4.63
N LEU A 99 19.82 -13.13 -4.46
CA LEU A 99 19.18 -13.36 -3.15
C LEU A 99 19.38 -14.80 -2.67
N ASP A 100 19.30 -15.80 -3.55
CA ASP A 100 19.52 -17.22 -3.23
C ASP A 100 20.99 -17.48 -2.86
N GLU A 101 21.94 -16.90 -3.61
CA GLU A 101 23.37 -16.89 -3.30
C GLU A 101 23.65 -16.17 -1.98
N SER A 102 23.01 -15.01 -1.74
CA SER A 102 23.14 -14.28 -0.47
C SER A 102 22.52 -15.03 0.71
N LEU A 103 21.44 -15.79 0.51
CA LEU A 103 20.85 -16.65 1.53
C LEU A 103 21.73 -17.88 1.80
N GLY A 104 22.29 -18.50 0.76
CA GLY A 104 23.23 -19.61 0.91
C GLY A 104 24.52 -19.19 1.62
N GLN A 105 25.03 -17.99 1.34
CA GLN A 105 26.17 -17.41 2.06
C GLN A 105 25.84 -17.13 3.54
N LEU A 106 24.61 -16.68 3.83
CA LEU A 106 24.14 -16.50 5.19
C LEU A 106 24.04 -17.83 5.96
N ASP A 107 23.58 -18.90 5.32
CA ASP A 107 23.47 -20.23 5.93
C ASP A 107 24.85 -20.79 6.30
N LEU A 108 25.85 -20.65 5.42
CA LEU A 108 27.24 -21.03 5.69
C LEU A 108 27.86 -20.25 6.85
N LEU A 109 27.62 -18.93 6.93
CA LEU A 109 28.07 -18.11 8.05
C LEU A 109 27.40 -18.51 9.36
N LEU A 110 26.11 -18.86 9.32
CA LEU A 110 25.38 -19.35 10.49
C LEU A 110 25.88 -20.72 10.96
N GLU A 111 26.24 -21.61 10.03
CA GLU A 111 26.89 -22.89 10.36
C GLU A 111 28.27 -22.68 10.98
N GLU A 112 29.09 -21.78 10.43
CA GLU A 112 30.41 -21.44 10.96
C GLU A 112 30.32 -20.91 12.41
N ILE A 113 29.42 -19.95 12.67
CA ILE A 113 29.18 -19.42 14.02
C ILE A 113 28.73 -20.51 14.99
N ARG A 114 27.93 -21.48 14.54
CA ARG A 114 27.45 -22.60 15.39
C ARG A 114 28.55 -23.61 15.70
N MET A 115 29.51 -23.80 14.79
CA MET A 115 30.66 -24.66 15.00
C MET A 115 31.70 -24.02 15.92
N GLU A 116 31.94 -22.71 15.81
CA GLU A 116 32.88 -21.98 16.67
C GLU A 116 32.41 -21.89 18.14
N GLN A 117 31.10 -21.86 18.38
CA GLN A 117 30.51 -21.83 19.72
C GLN A 117 30.31 -23.22 20.35
N GLY A 118 30.62 -24.28 19.61
CA GLY A 118 30.45 -25.69 20.01
C GLY A 118 31.74 -26.40 20.43
N SER A 119 32.87 -25.69 20.53
CA SER A 119 34.15 -26.21 21.02
C SER A 119 34.54 -25.71 22.40
#